data_AF-A0A8S3ZE69-F1
#
_entry.id   AF-A0A8S3ZE69-F1
#
_cell.length_a   1.000
_cell.length_b   1.000
_cell.length_c   1.000
_cell.angle_alpha   90.00
_cell.angle_beta   90.00
_cell.angle_gamma   90.00
#
_symmetry.space_group_name_H-M   'P 1'
#
loop_
_entity.id
_entity.type
_entity.pdbx_description
1 polymer ?
#
loop_
_entity_poly.entity_id
_entity_poly.type
_entity_poly.pdbx_seq_one_letter_code
_entity_poly.pdbx_strand_id
1 'polypeptide(L)'
;MGLSLGKTMDDNLKKQQEFTLKAQQLQLERQLAMQNEMRERQMAVMIARSRDLFWYWIAFDALTSTGLVLGALRRHRFGLLLPLIPLNFVAAYQWDMAYGPKLERIREMADRIIDEEHHLLDLPHGLPTFSSIEAARLDSKKYEPFKSGHDIFL
;
A
#
# COMPACT_ATOMS: atom_id res chain seq x y z
N MET A 1 11.48 -63.36 -1.40
CA MET A 1 10.65 -62.36 -0.67
C MET A 1 11.28 -60.95 -0.65
N GLY A 2 12.13 -60.56 -1.62
CA GLY A 2 12.72 -59.19 -1.67
C GLY A 2 11.99 -58.21 -2.60
N LEU A 3 11.22 -58.71 -3.57
CA LEU A 3 10.55 -57.88 -4.59
C LEU A 3 9.30 -57.14 -4.06
N SER A 4 8.67 -57.65 -2.99
CA SER A 4 7.52 -57.02 -2.34
C SER A 4 7.94 -55.85 -1.45
N LEU A 5 9.08 -55.95 -0.78
CA LEU A 5 9.66 -54.89 0.09
C LEU A 5 10.08 -53.66 -0.71
N GLY A 6 10.72 -53.84 -1.87
CA GLY A 6 11.08 -52.74 -2.78
C GLY A 6 9.87 -51.98 -3.31
N LYS A 7 8.81 -52.70 -3.74
CA LYS A 7 7.56 -52.07 -4.20
C LYS A 7 6.87 -51.26 -3.10
N THR A 8 6.84 -51.77 -1.87
CA THR A 8 6.25 -51.03 -0.73
C THR A 8 7.06 -49.81 -0.31
N MET A 9 8.39 -49.82 -0.48
CA MET A 9 9.24 -48.64 -0.23
C MET A 9 9.07 -47.59 -1.33
N ASP A 10 9.02 -47.98 -2.60
CA ASP A 10 8.79 -47.04 -3.72
C ASP A 10 7.39 -46.40 -3.66
N ASP A 11 6.36 -47.17 -3.30
CA ASP A 11 5.01 -46.64 -3.11
C ASP A 11 4.93 -45.67 -1.93
N ASN A 12 5.69 -45.91 -0.85
CA ASN A 12 5.79 -44.97 0.27
C ASN A 12 6.56 -43.69 -0.10
N LEU A 13 7.65 -43.81 -0.86
CA LEU A 13 8.40 -42.64 -1.36
C LEU A 13 7.55 -41.78 -2.30
N LYS A 14 6.79 -42.41 -3.21
CA LYS A 14 5.84 -41.70 -4.08
C LYS A 14 4.73 -41.02 -3.28
N LYS A 15 4.13 -41.71 -2.30
CA LYS A 15 3.14 -41.09 -1.39
C LYS A 15 3.73 -39.94 -0.59
N GLN A 16 4.99 -40.05 -0.16
CA GLN A 16 5.69 -38.97 0.54
C GLN A 16 5.92 -37.77 -0.38
N GLN A 17 6.35 -38.00 -1.63
CA GLN A 17 6.49 -36.94 -2.64
C GLN A 17 5.15 -36.26 -2.94
N GLU A 18 4.09 -37.04 -3.17
CA GLU A 18 2.73 -36.51 -3.38
C GLU A 18 2.23 -35.71 -2.17
N PHE A 19 2.51 -36.18 -0.95
CA PHE A 19 2.19 -35.45 0.27
C PHE A 19 2.97 -34.15 0.37
N THR A 20 4.28 -34.14 0.05
CA THR A 20 5.08 -32.90 0.04
C THR A 20 4.60 -31.91 -1.01
N LEU A 21 4.23 -32.35 -2.21
CA LEU A 21 3.69 -31.49 -3.26
C LEU A 21 2.33 -30.91 -2.86
N LYS A 22 1.42 -31.74 -2.34
CA LYS A 22 0.11 -31.27 -1.83
C LYS A 22 0.27 -30.31 -0.65
N ALA A 23 1.23 -30.55 0.25
CA ALA A 23 1.51 -29.65 1.35
C ALA A 23 2.05 -28.29 0.88
N GLN A 24 2.92 -28.28 -0.14
CA GLN A 24 3.41 -27.06 -0.76
C GLN A 24 2.29 -26.28 -1.47
N GLN A 25 1.45 -26.97 -2.25
CA GLN A 25 0.27 -26.36 -2.89
C GLN A 25 -0.66 -25.73 -1.84
N LEU A 26 -0.97 -26.46 -0.78
CA LEU A 26 -1.81 -25.96 0.30
C LEU A 26 -1.19 -24.75 1.03
N GLN A 27 0.14 -24.72 1.19
CA GLN A 27 0.84 -23.55 1.75
C GLN A 27 0.73 -22.34 0.82
N LEU A 28 0.91 -22.52 -0.49
CA LEU A 28 0.78 -21.44 -1.47
C LEU A 28 -0.65 -20.89 -1.53
N GLU A 29 -1.66 -21.76 -1.56
CA GLU A 29 -3.07 -21.37 -1.54
C GLU A 29 -3.41 -20.54 -0.29
N ARG A 30 -2.92 -20.95 0.89
CA ARG A 30 -3.10 -20.18 2.13
C ARG A 30 -2.41 -18.83 2.09
N GLN A 31 -1.20 -18.75 1.50
CA GLN A 31 -0.51 -17.47 1.35
C GLN A 31 -1.26 -16.52 0.42
N LEU A 32 -1.78 -17.02 -0.71
CA LEU A 32 -2.60 -16.22 -1.63
C LEU A 32 -3.89 -15.75 -0.97
N ALA A 33 -4.58 -16.64 -0.25
CA ALA A 33 -5.78 -16.29 0.50
C ALA A 33 -5.49 -15.22 1.56
N MET A 34 -4.40 -15.36 2.32
CA MET A 34 -3.97 -14.37 3.30
C MET A 34 -3.66 -13.01 2.64
N GLN A 35 -2.97 -13.00 1.50
CA GLN A 35 -2.67 -11.76 0.78
C GLN A 35 -3.93 -11.06 0.29
N ASN A 36 -4.89 -11.80 -0.26
CA ASN A 36 -6.17 -11.25 -0.69
C ASN A 36 -6.96 -10.68 0.49
N GLU A 37 -7.05 -11.41 1.60
CA GLU A 37 -7.74 -10.95 2.79
C GLU A 37 -7.09 -9.69 3.40
N MET A 38 -5.75 -9.65 3.45
CA MET A 38 -5.01 -8.46 3.90
C MET A 38 -5.25 -7.27 2.98
N ARG A 39 -5.28 -7.48 1.65
CA ARG A 39 -5.60 -6.43 0.68
C ARG A 39 -7.01 -5.90 0.87
N GLU A 40 -8.00 -6.78 1.01
CA GLU A 40 -9.40 -6.40 1.26
C GLU A 40 -9.55 -5.60 2.55
N ARG A 41 -8.93 -6.07 3.64
CA ARG A 41 -8.93 -5.38 4.93
C ARG A 41 -8.26 -4.01 4.85
N GLN A 42 -7.11 -3.90 4.17
CA GLN A 42 -6.44 -2.62 3.95
C GLN A 42 -7.32 -1.64 3.16
N MET A 43 -8.01 -2.11 2.11
CA MET A 43 -8.96 -1.27 1.37
C MET A 43 -10.15 -0.84 2.24
N ALA A 44 -10.70 -1.74 3.05
CA ALA A 44 -11.79 -1.42 3.96
C ALA A 44 -11.38 -0.35 5.00
N VAL A 45 -10.18 -0.46 5.57
CA VAL A 45 -9.62 0.53 6.50
C VAL A 45 -9.40 1.87 5.81
N MET A 46 -8.90 1.90 4.57
CA MET A 46 -8.74 3.14 3.80
C MET A 46 -10.08 3.85 3.58
N ILE A 47 -11.13 3.10 3.23
CA ILE A 47 -12.49 3.65 3.06
C ILE A 47 -13.06 4.12 4.41
N ALA A 48 -12.87 3.36 5.48
CA ALA A 48 -13.30 3.77 6.81
C ALA A 48 -12.62 5.07 7.23
N ARG A 49 -11.31 5.19 6.97
CA ARG A 49 -10.52 6.39 7.27
C ARG A 49 -10.99 7.61 6.46
N SER A 50 -11.31 7.45 5.18
CA SER A 50 -11.81 8.56 4.37
C SER A 50 -13.18 9.03 4.85
N ARG A 51 -14.06 8.12 5.27
CA ARG A 51 -15.36 8.44 5.88
C ARG A 51 -15.22 9.17 7.22
N ASP A 52 -14.35 8.70 8.10
CA ASP A 52 -14.10 9.35 9.39
C ASP A 52 -13.53 10.76 9.20
N LEU A 53 -12.55 10.92 8.30
CA LEU A 53 -11.97 12.21 7.96
C LEU A 53 -13.01 13.18 7.37
N PHE A 54 -13.93 12.70 6.53
CA PHE A 54 -15.02 13.50 5.99
C PHE A 54 -15.91 14.08 7.10
N TRP A 55 -16.35 13.25 8.06
CA TRP A 55 -17.17 13.73 9.17
C TRP A 55 -16.44 14.72 10.07
N TYR A 56 -15.16 14.48 10.33
CA TYR A 56 -14.31 15.44 11.05
C TYR A 56 -14.22 16.77 10.30
N TRP A 57 -13.99 16.74 8.99
CA TRP A 57 -13.91 17.93 8.14
C TRP A 57 -15.23 18.71 8.10
N ILE A 58 -16.36 18.02 7.97
CA ILE A 58 -17.69 18.66 7.95
C ILE A 58 -18.00 19.35 9.27
N ALA A 59 -17.63 18.75 10.42
CA ALA A 59 -17.82 19.40 11.71
C ALA A 59 -17.03 20.73 11.79
N PHE A 60 -15.79 20.72 11.31
CA PHE A 60 -14.94 21.91 11.22
C PHE A 60 -15.48 22.96 10.24
N ASP A 61 -15.90 22.54 9.04
CA ASP A 61 -16.47 23.41 8.01
C ASP A 61 -17.78 24.05 8.50
N ALA A 62 -18.65 23.30 9.16
CA ALA A 62 -19.90 23.83 9.72
C ALA A 62 -19.67 24.91 10.78
N LEU A 63 -18.70 24.70 11.68
CA LEU A 63 -18.34 25.71 12.69
C LEU A 63 -17.73 26.96 12.04
N THR A 64 -16.80 26.77 11.11
CA THR A 64 -16.09 27.86 10.43
C THR A 64 -17.03 28.66 9.55
N SER A 65 -17.88 28.00 8.77
CA SER A 65 -18.87 28.63 7.89
C SER A 65 -19.91 29.42 8.68
N THR A 66 -20.42 28.88 9.80
CA THR A 66 -21.33 29.60 10.69
C THR A 66 -20.67 30.88 11.24
N GLY A 67 -19.42 30.80 11.69
CA GLY A 67 -18.66 31.96 12.17
C GLY A 67 -18.43 33.03 11.09
N LEU A 68 -18.06 32.61 9.88
CA LEU A 68 -17.84 33.51 8.75
C LEU A 68 -19.14 34.17 8.27
N VAL A 69 -20.25 33.43 8.20
CA VAL A 69 -21.57 33.95 7.83
C VAL A 69 -22.06 34.98 8.85
N LEU A 70 -22.01 34.66 10.14
CA LEU A 70 -22.39 35.60 11.20
C LEU A 70 -21.51 36.85 11.18
N GLY A 71 -20.19 36.69 10.99
CA GLY A 71 -19.24 37.79 10.88
C GLY A 71 -19.47 38.69 9.66
N ALA A 72 -19.78 38.09 8.51
CA ALA A 72 -20.09 38.80 7.27
C ALA A 72 -21.38 39.61 7.38
N LEU A 73 -22.43 39.02 7.97
CA LEU A 73 -23.72 39.68 8.22
C LEU A 73 -23.57 40.85 9.19
N ARG A 74 -22.89 40.64 10.33
CA ARG A 74 -22.74 41.67 11.37
C ARG A 74 -21.90 42.88 10.92
N ARG A 75 -20.93 42.67 10.02
CA ARG A 75 -20.05 43.73 9.51
C ARG A 75 -20.42 44.23 8.12
N HIS A 76 -21.49 43.71 7.51
CA HIS A 76 -21.87 43.96 6.11
C HIS A 76 -20.71 43.79 5.11
N ARG A 77 -19.78 42.86 5.40
CA ARG A 77 -18.59 42.59 4.58
C ARG A 77 -18.67 41.18 4.01
N PHE A 78 -19.30 41.04 2.86
CA PHE A 78 -19.45 39.75 2.16
C PHE A 78 -18.11 39.14 1.70
N GLY A 79 -17.04 39.94 1.62
CA GLY A 79 -15.69 39.44 1.36
C GLY A 79 -15.17 38.43 2.39
N LEU A 80 -15.75 38.38 3.59
CA LEU A 80 -15.42 37.35 4.60
C LEU A 80 -15.87 35.95 4.19
N LEU A 81 -16.76 35.82 3.19
CA LEU A 81 -17.23 34.52 2.70
C LEU A 81 -16.29 33.93 1.64
N LEU A 82 -15.33 34.71 1.13
CA LEU A 82 -14.39 34.24 0.10
C LEU A 82 -13.66 32.93 0.48
N PRO A 83 -13.21 32.71 1.73
CA PRO A 83 -12.57 31.47 2.14
C PRO A 83 -13.49 30.24 2.09
N LEU A 84 -14.82 30.41 2.04
CA LEU A 84 -15.75 29.29 1.93
C LEU A 84 -15.66 28.59 0.58
N ILE A 85 -15.24 29.28 -0.48
CA ILE A 85 -15.12 28.68 -1.82
C ILE A 85 -14.09 27.53 -1.80
N PRO A 86 -12.82 27.74 -1.41
CA PRO A 86 -11.87 26.64 -1.33
C PRO A 86 -12.24 25.60 -0.26
N LEU A 87 -12.86 26.01 0.86
CA LEU A 87 -13.26 25.08 1.93
C LEU A 87 -14.33 24.08 1.46
N ASN A 88 -15.36 24.57 0.77
CA ASN A 88 -16.40 23.75 0.17
C ASN A 88 -15.87 22.89 -0.97
N PHE A 89 -14.90 23.39 -1.75
CA PHE A 89 -14.27 22.59 -2.81
C PHE A 89 -13.57 21.36 -2.23
N VAL A 90 -12.83 21.53 -1.13
CA VAL A 90 -12.20 20.40 -0.41
C VAL A 90 -13.26 19.48 0.18
N ALA A 91 -14.32 20.01 0.78
CA ALA A 91 -15.40 19.19 1.34
C ALA A 91 -16.07 18.31 0.26
N ALA A 92 -16.34 18.86 -0.92
CA ALA A 92 -16.89 18.12 -2.05
C ALA A 92 -15.95 17.00 -2.54
N TYR A 93 -14.64 17.27 -2.60
CA TYR A 93 -13.64 16.26 -2.90
C TYR A 93 -13.61 15.13 -1.86
N GLN A 94 -13.65 15.47 -0.57
CA GLN A 94 -13.65 14.49 0.51
C GLN A 94 -14.92 13.64 0.51
N TRP A 95 -16.07 14.24 0.19
CA TRP A 95 -17.33 13.52 0.02
C TRP A 95 -17.25 12.49 -1.12
N ASP A 96 -16.75 12.91 -2.29
CA ASP A 96 -16.57 12.02 -3.45
C ASP A 96 -15.56 10.89 -3.15
N MET A 97 -14.56 11.13 -2.31
CA MET A 97 -13.59 10.13 -1.88
C MET A 97 -14.12 9.16 -0.80
N ALA A 98 -15.08 9.59 0.02
CA ALA A 98 -15.66 8.79 1.11
C ALA A 98 -16.89 7.96 0.68
N TYR A 99 -17.71 8.52 -0.20
CA TYR A 99 -19.00 7.97 -0.62
C TYR A 99 -19.21 7.92 -2.14
N GLY A 100 -18.48 8.72 -2.90
CA GLY A 100 -18.63 8.80 -4.36
C GLY A 100 -17.80 7.77 -5.13
N PRO A 101 -17.88 7.81 -6.48
CA PRO A 101 -17.18 6.89 -7.37
C PRO A 101 -15.68 7.24 -7.53
N LYS A 102 -15.12 8.17 -6.76
CA LYS A 102 -13.71 8.59 -6.91
C LYS A 102 -12.74 7.42 -6.80
N LEU A 103 -12.99 6.49 -5.88
CA LEU A 103 -12.12 5.31 -5.71
C LEU A 103 -12.19 4.37 -6.91
N GLU A 104 -13.35 4.21 -7.53
CA GLU A 104 -13.52 3.43 -8.76
C GLU A 104 -12.76 4.09 -9.91
N ARG A 105 -12.91 5.40 -10.10
CA ARG A 105 -12.15 6.15 -11.11
C ARG A 105 -10.64 6.06 -10.91
N ILE A 106 -10.17 6.09 -9.66
CA ILE A 106 -8.74 5.92 -9.37
C ILE A 106 -8.26 4.52 -9.75
N ARG A 107 -9.07 3.49 -9.52
CA ARG A 107 -8.75 2.11 -9.95
C ARG A 107 -8.70 2.01 -11.46
N GLU A 108 -9.71 2.54 -12.17
CA GLU A 108 -9.73 2.55 -13.64
C GLU A 108 -8.53 3.31 -14.24
N MET A 109 -8.14 4.44 -13.64
CA MET A 109 -6.93 5.16 -14.04
C MET A 109 -5.67 4.34 -13.77
N ALA A 110 -5.59 3.62 -12.64
CA ALA A 110 -4.46 2.76 -12.33
C ALA A 110 -4.35 1.59 -13.33
N ASP A 111 -5.47 0.95 -13.67
CA ASP A 111 -5.51 -0.12 -14.67
C ASP A 111 -5.03 0.39 -16.03
N ARG A 112 -5.50 1.58 -16.47
CA ARG A 112 -5.01 2.22 -17.70
C ARG A 112 -3.51 2.50 -17.67
N ILE A 113 -2.97 2.98 -16.55
CA ILE A 113 -1.54 3.26 -16.45
C ILE A 113 -0.72 1.96 -16.59
N ILE A 114 -1.21 0.85 -16.04
CA ILE A 114 -0.54 -0.45 -16.12
C ILE A 114 -0.57 -0.99 -17.56
N ASP A 115 -1.72 -0.88 -18.22
CA ASP A 115 -1.96 -1.51 -19.53
C ASP A 115 -1.50 -0.65 -20.72
N GLU A 116 -1.75 0.66 -20.69
CA GLU A 116 -1.55 1.58 -21.83
C GLU A 116 -0.36 2.52 -21.63
N GLU A 117 -0.10 2.96 -20.39
CA GLU A 117 0.91 3.99 -20.09
C GLU A 117 2.10 3.44 -19.29
N HIS A 118 2.49 2.19 -19.52
CA HIS A 118 3.49 1.47 -18.72
C HIS A 118 4.84 2.20 -18.59
N HIS A 119 5.23 2.98 -19.59
CA HIS A 119 6.43 3.83 -19.57
C HIS A 119 6.46 4.84 -18.41
N LEU A 120 5.31 5.22 -17.84
CA LEU A 120 5.23 6.08 -16.65
C LEU A 120 5.73 5.37 -15.37
N LEU A 121 5.83 4.04 -15.41
CA LEU A 121 6.31 3.21 -14.30
C LEU A 121 7.80 2.88 -14.41
N ASP A 122 8.48 3.39 -15.44
CA ASP A 122 9.91 3.17 -15.62
C ASP A 122 10.70 3.77 -14.45
N LEU A 123 11.57 2.96 -13.84
CA LEU A 123 12.40 3.42 -12.74
C LEU A 123 13.44 4.43 -13.25
N PRO A 124 13.68 5.53 -12.52
CA PRO A 124 14.82 6.39 -12.81
C PRO A 124 16.11 5.57 -12.69
N HIS A 125 16.96 5.62 -13.73
CA HIS A 125 18.17 4.80 -13.90
C HIS A 125 17.93 3.30 -14.22
N GLY A 126 16.70 2.91 -14.55
CA GLY A 126 16.37 1.53 -14.92
C GLY A 126 16.40 0.57 -13.74
N LEU A 127 16.41 -0.73 -14.04
CA LEU A 127 16.48 -1.76 -12.99
C LEU A 127 17.87 -1.74 -12.33
N PRO A 128 17.95 -1.78 -10.99
CA PRO A 128 19.22 -1.91 -10.30
C PRO A 128 19.89 -3.21 -10.73
N THR A 129 21.04 -3.08 -11.39
CA THR A 129 21.88 -4.20 -11.81
C THR A 129 22.78 -4.63 -10.66
N PHE A 130 23.24 -5.88 -10.69
CA PHE A 130 24.21 -6.37 -9.70
C PHE A 130 25.41 -5.42 -9.55
N SER A 131 25.93 -4.90 -10.67
CA SER A 131 27.01 -3.91 -10.69
C SER A 131 26.66 -2.61 -9.95
N SER A 132 25.43 -2.09 -10.11
CA SER A 132 25.02 -0.88 -9.39
C SER A 132 24.87 -1.12 -7.88
N ILE A 133 24.42 -2.31 -7.49
CA ILE A 133 24.28 -2.70 -6.08
C ILE A 133 25.66 -2.90 -5.46
N GLU A 134 26.58 -3.56 -6.17
CA GLU A 134 27.95 -3.78 -5.71
C GLU A 134 28.73 -2.46 -5.61
N ALA A 135 28.59 -1.57 -6.60
CA ALA A 135 29.18 -0.24 -6.55
C ALA A 135 28.65 0.56 -5.34
N ALA A 136 27.34 0.55 -5.10
CA ALA A 136 26.74 1.22 -3.93
C ALA A 136 27.24 0.61 -2.60
N ARG A 137 27.41 -0.71 -2.53
CA ARG A 137 27.97 -1.40 -1.35
C ARG A 137 29.43 -1.04 -1.09
N LEU A 138 30.23 -0.94 -2.14
CA LEU A 138 31.64 -0.56 -2.04
C LEU A 138 31.78 0.90 -1.61
N ASP A 139 30.94 1.79 -2.13
CA ASP A 139 30.92 3.20 -1.76
C ASP A 139 30.46 3.38 -0.31
N SER A 140 29.41 2.68 0.13
CA SER A 140 28.98 2.71 1.55
C SER A 140 30.08 2.23 2.50
N LYS A 141 30.86 1.22 2.10
CA LYS A 141 32.00 0.71 2.88
C LYS A 141 33.17 1.71 2.94
N LYS A 142 33.33 2.58 1.94
CA LYS A 142 34.39 3.60 1.90
C LYS A 142 34.15 4.73 2.91
N TYR A 143 32.88 5.00 3.23
CA TYR A 143 32.48 6.02 4.21
C TYR A 143 32.11 5.45 5.58
N GLU A 144 32.21 4.13 5.80
CA GLU A 144 32.12 3.57 7.15
C GLU A 144 33.31 4.12 7.96
N PRO A 145 33.07 4.91 9.02
CA PRO A 145 34.15 5.32 9.90
C PRO A 145 34.79 4.07 10.47
N PHE A 146 36.12 3.96 10.29
CA PHE A 146 36.93 2.84 10.74
C PHE A 146 36.60 2.53 12.20
N LYS A 147 35.74 1.53 12.46
CA LYS A 147 35.53 1.01 13.81
C LYS A 147 36.82 0.27 14.14
N SER A 148 37.74 0.97 14.81
CA SER A 148 38.93 0.37 15.41
C SER A 148 38.48 -0.83 16.22
N GLY A 149 38.91 -2.02 15.78
CA GLY A 149 38.58 -3.28 16.44
C GLY A 149 38.98 -3.21 17.90
N HIS A 150 38.02 -3.47 18.78
CA HIS A 150 38.35 -4.08 20.07
C HIS A 150 38.57 -5.56 19.80
N ASP A 151 39.75 -5.88 19.24
CA ASP A 151 40.38 -7.17 19.47
C ASP A 151 40.84 -7.17 20.92
N ILE A 152 39.95 -7.53 21.85
CA ILE A 152 40.36 -8.00 23.17
C ILE A 152 40.22 -9.52 23.12
N PHE A 153 41.30 -10.16 22.70
CA PHE A 153 41.62 -11.49 23.17
C PHE A 153 41.82 -11.41 24.69
N LEU A 154 40.88 -11.96 25.45
CA LEU A 154 41.11 -12.69 26.71
C LEU A 154 40.05 -13.78 26.83
#